data_AF-A0AAV5PDQ3-F1
#
_entry.id   AF-A0AAV5PDQ3-F1
#
_cell.length_a   1.000
_cell.length_b   1.000
_cell.length_c   1.000
_cell.angle_alpha   90.00
_cell.angle_beta   90.00
_cell.angle_gamma   90.00
#
_symmetry.space_group_name_H-M   'P 1'
#
loop_
_entity.id
_entity.type
_entity.pdbx_description
1 polymer ?
#
loop_
_entity_poly.entity_id
_entity_poly.type
_entity_poly.pdbx_seq_one_letter_code
_entity_poly.pdbx_strand_id
1 'polypeptide(L)'
;MTTAEIEEKITGIFEEAIRQKTVNGVSYALVDQGRGSRHYLGQAEPGQFYDLASLTKVVGTASGIFKEMAAGKISLKDRVGDFFPAACSAVTVRDLLLHTSGLPADLDDVWQ
;
A
#
# COMPACT_ATOMS: atom_id res chain seq x y z
N MET A 1 -6.58 10.96 -25.55
CA MET A 1 -7.60 11.02 -24.50
C MET A 1 -7.26 12.17 -23.58
N THR A 2 -8.18 13.07 -23.29
CA THR A 2 -7.95 14.22 -22.38
C THR A 2 -8.07 13.77 -20.92
N THR A 3 -7.56 14.58 -19.97
CA THR A 3 -7.71 14.31 -18.53
C THR A 3 -9.19 14.22 -18.13
N ALA A 4 -10.07 15.02 -18.75
CA ALA A 4 -11.51 14.99 -18.52
C ALA A 4 -12.13 13.67 -19.00
N GLU A 5 -11.72 13.16 -20.17
CA GLU A 5 -12.19 11.86 -20.69
C GLU A 5 -11.69 10.68 -19.83
N ILE A 6 -10.51 10.80 -19.21
CA ILE A 6 -10.01 9.81 -18.24
C ILE A 6 -10.87 9.84 -16.97
N GLU A 7 -11.12 11.04 -16.45
CA GLU A 7 -11.91 11.27 -15.23
C GLU A 7 -13.35 10.76 -15.38
N GLU A 8 -14.01 11.06 -16.49
CA GLU A 8 -15.35 10.56 -16.79
C GLU A 8 -15.40 9.03 -16.80
N LYS A 9 -14.44 8.38 -17.46
CA LYS A 9 -14.36 6.91 -17.53
C LYS A 9 -14.13 6.28 -16.16
N ILE A 10 -13.21 6.83 -15.36
CA ILE A 10 -12.91 6.33 -14.02
C ILE A 10 -14.12 6.53 -13.09
N THR A 11 -14.75 7.71 -13.14
CA THR A 11 -15.98 8.02 -12.38
C THR A 11 -17.08 7.01 -12.70
N GLY A 12 -17.35 6.76 -13.98
CA GLY A 12 -18.39 5.83 -14.40
C GLY A 12 -18.17 4.39 -13.90
N ILE A 13 -16.92 3.93 -13.81
CA ILE A 13 -16.59 2.60 -13.24
C ILE A 13 -16.96 2.56 -11.75
N PHE A 14 -16.64 3.61 -10.99
CA PHE A 14 -16.94 3.64 -9.55
C PHE A 14 -18.44 3.83 -9.27
N GLU A 15 -19.13 4.65 -10.06
CA GLU A 15 -20.58 4.79 -9.97
C GLU A 15 -21.29 3.46 -10.24
N GLU A 16 -20.81 2.67 -11.20
CA GLU A 16 -21.34 1.32 -11.43
C GLU A 16 -21.06 0.40 -10.23
N ALA A 17 -19.84 0.41 -9.68
CA ALA A 17 -19.52 -0.39 -8.50
C ALA A 17 -20.39 -0.04 -7.28
N ILE A 18 -20.72 1.25 -7.11
CA ILE A 18 -21.64 1.73 -6.07
C ILE A 18 -23.07 1.28 -6.36
N ARG A 19 -23.54 1.42 -7.61
CA ARG A 19 -24.88 0.97 -8.03
C ARG A 19 -25.08 -0.53 -7.82
N GLN A 20 -24.04 -1.33 -8.10
CA GLN A 20 -24.02 -2.77 -7.87
C GLN A 20 -23.81 -3.15 -6.39
N LYS A 21 -23.63 -2.17 -5.49
CA LYS A 21 -23.34 -2.37 -4.06
C LYS A 21 -22.09 -3.20 -3.78
N THR A 22 -21.11 -3.18 -4.70
CA THR A 22 -19.79 -3.77 -4.48
C THR A 22 -19.00 -2.97 -3.45
N VAL A 23 -19.20 -1.65 -3.43
CA VAL A 23 -18.65 -0.71 -2.44
C VAL A 23 -19.72 0.32 -2.07
N ASN A 24 -19.65 0.86 -0.85
CA ASN A 24 -20.62 1.88 -0.39
C ASN A 24 -20.23 3.31 -0.82
N GLY A 25 -18.96 3.54 -1.13
CA GLY A 25 -18.44 4.82 -1.56
C GLY A 25 -16.98 4.72 -1.96
N VAL A 26 -16.51 5.68 -2.76
CA VAL A 26 -15.15 5.73 -3.27
C VAL A 26 -14.61 7.14 -3.15
N SER A 27 -13.41 7.28 -2.58
CA SER A 27 -12.60 8.50 -2.66
C SER A 27 -11.41 8.22 -3.57
N TYR A 28 -11.22 9.03 -4.60
CA TYR A 28 -10.06 8.91 -5.49
C TYR A 28 -9.55 10.28 -5.95
N ALA A 29 -8.29 10.31 -6.41
CA ALA A 29 -7.67 11.51 -6.91
C ALA A 29 -6.95 11.22 -8.23
N LEU A 30 -6.99 12.18 -9.16
CA LEU A 30 -6.19 12.16 -10.38
C LEU A 30 -5.17 13.29 -10.29
N VAL A 31 -3.91 12.94 -10.54
CA VAL A 31 -2.79 13.89 -10.51
C VAL A 31 -2.07 13.80 -11.84
N ASP A 32 -1.97 14.93 -12.53
CA ASP A 32 -1.25 15.11 -13.78
C ASP A 32 -0.43 16.41 -13.70
N GLN A 33 0.71 16.52 -14.38
CA GLN A 33 1.65 17.65 -14.43
C GLN A 33 1.28 18.94 -13.65
N GLY A 34 1.23 18.88 -12.31
CA GLY A 34 0.93 20.01 -11.41
C GLY A 34 -0.56 20.32 -11.14
N ARG A 35 -1.51 19.59 -11.73
CA ARG A 35 -2.96 19.67 -11.47
C ARG A 35 -3.45 18.41 -10.77
N GLY A 36 -4.30 18.59 -9.77
CA GLY A 36 -4.93 17.48 -9.05
C GLY A 36 -6.43 17.70 -8.92
N SER A 37 -7.23 16.67 -9.22
CA SER A 37 -8.65 16.60 -8.88
C SER A 37 -8.88 15.54 -7.80
N ARG A 38 -9.87 15.78 -6.94
CA ARG A 38 -10.29 14.88 -5.86
C ARG A 38 -11.78 14.67 -5.96
N HIS A 39 -12.19 13.42 -5.84
CA HIS A 39 -13.56 12.97 -6.09
C HIS A 39 -14.02 12.08 -4.95
N TYR A 40 -15.28 12.28 -4.55
CA TYR A 40 -15.92 11.57 -3.46
C TYR A 40 -17.30 11.12 -3.96
N LEU A 41 -17.51 9.82 -4.04
CA LEU A 41 -18.70 9.20 -4.62
C LEU A 41 -19.40 8.31 -3.59
N GLY A 42 -20.73 8.23 -3.66
CA GLY A 42 -21.53 7.43 -2.75
C GLY A 42 -21.47 7.97 -1.31
N GLN A 43 -21.13 7.11 -0.35
CA GLN A 43 -20.99 7.47 1.07
C GLN A 43 -19.58 7.98 1.45
N ALA A 44 -18.67 8.16 0.50
CA ALA A 44 -17.34 8.67 0.81
C ALA A 44 -17.38 10.18 1.07
N GLU A 45 -16.71 10.62 2.13
CA GLU A 45 -16.65 12.03 2.52
C GLU A 45 -15.21 12.58 2.51
N PRO A 46 -15.02 13.88 2.22
CA PRO A 46 -13.72 14.52 2.37
C PRO A 46 -13.17 14.40 3.80
N GLY A 47 -11.91 13.95 3.91
CA GLY A 47 -11.24 13.79 5.20
C GLY A 47 -11.57 12.50 5.95
N GLN A 48 -12.36 11.60 5.35
CA GLN A 48 -12.61 10.28 5.90
C GLN A 48 -11.31 9.44 5.97
N PHE A 49 -11.17 8.70 7.08
CA PHE A 49 -10.05 7.77 7.26
C PHE A 49 -10.40 6.40 6.68
N TYR A 50 -9.39 5.76 6.09
CA TYR A 50 -9.46 4.43 5.53
C TYR A 50 -8.32 3.59 6.12
N ASP A 51 -8.60 2.31 6.38
CA ASP A 51 -7.53 1.34 6.59
C ASP A 51 -6.81 1.11 5.26
N LEU A 52 -5.51 1.41 5.23
CA LEU A 52 -4.68 1.25 4.03
C LEU A 52 -4.28 -0.21 3.77
N ALA A 53 -4.53 -1.11 4.72
CA ALA A 53 -4.17 -2.52 4.65
C ALA A 53 -2.72 -2.68 4.16
N SER A 54 -2.50 -3.48 3.12
CA SER A 54 -1.15 -3.74 2.60
C SER A 54 -0.47 -2.54 1.93
N LEU A 55 -1.17 -1.45 1.60
CA LEU A 55 -0.51 -0.23 1.11
C LEU A 55 0.42 0.36 2.18
N THR A 56 0.16 0.09 3.46
CA THR A 56 1.03 0.42 4.61
C THR A 56 2.46 -0.08 4.44
N LYS A 57 2.66 -1.25 3.79
CA LYS A 57 4.00 -1.81 3.54
C LYS A 57 4.83 -0.88 2.66
N VAL A 58 4.21 -0.22 1.68
CA VAL A 58 4.89 0.67 0.73
C VAL A 58 5.08 2.06 1.34
N VAL A 59 4.00 2.69 1.78
CA VAL A 59 4.03 4.10 2.22
C VAL A 59 4.61 4.26 3.63
N GLY A 60 4.52 3.24 4.47
CA GLY A 60 5.04 3.23 5.83
C GLY A 60 6.33 2.44 5.94
N THR A 61 6.25 1.11 5.83
CA THR A 61 7.36 0.20 6.18
C THR A 61 8.58 0.37 5.27
N ALA A 62 8.41 0.28 3.95
CA ALA A 62 9.51 0.42 2.99
C ALA A 62 10.12 1.83 3.03
N SER A 63 9.27 2.86 3.12
CA SER A 63 9.73 4.25 3.27
C SER A 63 10.53 4.45 4.56
N GLY A 64 10.11 3.84 5.68
CA GLY A 64 10.84 3.84 6.94
C GLY A 64 12.21 3.15 6.82
N ILE A 65 12.28 1.99 6.15
CA ILE A 65 13.55 1.31 5.89
C ILE A 65 14.49 2.20 5.06
N PHE A 66 13.99 2.84 3.99
CA PHE A 66 14.81 3.74 3.18
C PHE A 66 15.34 4.94 3.96
N LYS A 67 14.55 5.47 4.91
CA LYS A 67 15.02 6.53 5.81
C LYS A 67 16.17 6.06 6.69
N GLU A 68 16.07 4.89 7.30
CA GLU A 68 17.15 4.35 8.15
C GLU A 68 18.37 3.91 7.32
N MET A 69 18.17 3.48 6.07
CA MET A 69 19.26 3.25 5.11
C MET A 69 20.02 4.55 4.80
N ALA A 70 19.29 5.65 4.55
CA ALA A 70 19.90 6.95 4.33
C ALA A 70 20.68 7.45 5.55
N ALA A 71 20.26 7.04 6.76
CA ALA A 71 20.98 7.30 8.01
C ALA A 71 22.15 6.33 8.28
N GLY A 72 22.41 5.37 7.40
CA GLY A 72 23.50 4.39 7.53
C GLY A 72 23.29 3.34 8.62
N LYS A 73 22.06 3.15 9.12
CA LYS A 73 21.75 2.24 10.24
C LYS A 73 21.34 0.84 9.81
N ILE A 74 20.87 0.69 8.58
CA ILE A 74 20.44 -0.58 8.00
C ILE A 74 20.85 -0.63 6.52
N SER A 75 21.16 -1.81 6.03
CA SER A 75 21.50 -2.10 4.64
C SER A 75 20.61 -3.21 4.10
N LEU A 76 20.39 -3.22 2.79
CA LEU A 76 19.68 -4.30 2.10
C LEU A 76 20.34 -5.67 2.29
N LYS A 77 21.64 -5.71 2.62
CA LYS A 77 22.42 -6.94 2.83
C LYS A 77 22.42 -7.42 4.28
N ASP A 78 21.91 -6.62 5.21
CA ASP A 78 21.87 -7.00 6.62
C ASP A 78 20.93 -8.19 6.79
N ARG A 79 21.31 -9.11 7.68
CA ARG A 79 20.49 -10.28 7.95
C ARG A 79 19.47 -9.93 9.02
N VAL A 80 18.26 -10.46 8.88
CA VAL A 80 17.20 -10.29 9.88
C VAL A 80 17.66 -10.80 11.24
N GLY A 81 18.43 -11.89 11.26
CA GLY A 81 19.02 -12.45 12.47
C GLY A 81 19.97 -11.52 13.22
N ASP A 82 20.57 -10.51 12.54
CA ASP A 82 21.44 -9.53 13.20
C ASP A 82 20.64 -8.57 14.10
N PHE A 83 19.36 -8.34 13.77
CA PHE A 83 18.43 -7.54 14.56
C PHE A 83 17.59 -8.39 15.53
N PHE A 84 17.27 -9.63 15.12
CA PHE A 84 16.40 -10.54 15.85
C PHE A 84 17.05 -11.92 15.93
N PRO A 85 17.92 -12.19 16.93
CA PRO A 85 18.76 -13.40 16.98
C PRO A 85 18.00 -14.74 16.90
N ALA A 86 16.73 -14.77 17.29
CA ALA A 86 15.89 -15.97 17.25
C ALA A 86 15.15 -16.18 15.91
N ALA A 87 15.31 -15.29 14.92
CA ALA A 87 14.52 -15.27 13.70
C ALA A 87 15.37 -15.31 12.43
N CYS A 88 14.97 -16.16 11.49
CA CYS A 88 15.27 -16.07 10.04
C CYS A 88 16.71 -15.67 9.70
N SER A 89 17.70 -16.35 10.28
CA SER A 89 19.11 -15.93 10.28
C SER A 89 19.77 -15.81 8.89
N ALA A 90 19.20 -16.44 7.87
CA ALA A 90 19.68 -16.36 6.48
C ALA A 90 18.93 -15.31 5.63
N VAL A 91 17.77 -14.82 6.08
CA VAL A 91 16.94 -13.87 5.34
C VAL A 91 17.55 -12.47 5.45
N THR A 92 17.66 -11.76 4.34
CA THR A 92 18.13 -10.37 4.32
C THR A 92 16.97 -9.37 4.32
N VAL A 93 17.27 -8.11 4.65
CA VAL A 93 16.31 -6.99 4.52
C VAL A 93 15.79 -6.89 3.08
N ARG A 94 16.65 -7.12 2.07
CA ARG A 94 16.25 -7.17 0.66
C ARG A 94 15.20 -8.25 0.40
N ASP A 95 15.41 -9.45 0.95
CA ASP A 95 14.50 -10.57 0.70
C ASP A 95 13.11 -10.31 1.28
N LEU A 96 13.03 -9.62 2.42
CA LEU A 96 11.76 -9.17 2.98
C LEU A 96 11.08 -8.12 2.08
N LEU A 97 11.82 -7.10 1.65
CA LEU A 97 11.27 -6.01 0.82
C LEU A 97 10.80 -6.47 -0.57
N LEU A 98 11.43 -7.49 -1.13
CA LEU A 98 11.12 -8.02 -2.46
C LEU A 98 10.21 -9.24 -2.44
N HIS A 99 9.72 -9.66 -1.27
CA HIS A 99 8.90 -10.86 -1.11
C HIS A 99 9.60 -12.15 -1.62
N THR A 100 10.91 -12.26 -1.38
CA THR A 100 11.73 -13.43 -1.77
C THR A 100 12.37 -14.16 -0.58
N SER A 101 11.89 -13.92 0.64
CA SER A 101 12.42 -14.53 1.88
C SER A 101 12.10 -16.01 2.06
N GLY A 102 11.10 -16.53 1.32
CA GLY A 102 10.59 -17.90 1.51
C GLY A 102 9.75 -18.08 2.78
N LEU A 103 9.42 -17.00 3.49
CA LEU A 103 8.48 -17.04 4.62
C LEU A 103 7.05 -17.28 4.15
N PRO A 104 6.22 -18.00 4.94
CA PRO A 104 4.80 -18.17 4.61
C PRO A 104 4.09 -16.82 4.58
N ALA A 105 3.06 -16.71 3.73
CA ALA A 105 2.32 -15.47 3.54
C ALA A 105 1.41 -15.13 4.74
N ASP A 106 1.02 -16.15 5.50
CA ASP A 106 0.20 -16.03 6.71
C ASP A 106 0.56 -17.15 7.69
N LEU A 107 0.01 -17.06 8.90
CA LEU A 107 0.09 -18.12 9.90
C LEU A 107 -1.10 -19.08 9.73
N ASP A 108 -0.83 -20.37 9.82
CA ASP A 108 -1.89 -21.38 9.86
C ASP A 108 -2.61 -21.33 11.22
N ASP A 109 -3.92 -21.63 11.22
CA ASP A 109 -4.73 -21.89 12.43
C ASP A 109 -4.80 -20.76 13.49
N VAL A 110 -4.61 -19.49 13.13
CA VAL A 110 -4.68 -18.35 14.07
C VAL A 110 -6.06 -18.06 14.71
N TRP A 111 -7.10 -18.82 14.34
CA TRP A 111 -8.47 -18.67 14.86
C TRP A 111 -8.99 -19.89 15.63
N GLN A 112 -8.11 -20.87 15.95
CA GLN A 112 -8.48 -22.02 16.80
C GLN A 112 -8.40 -21.71 18.30
#